data_AF-A0A939Q428-F1
#
_entry.id   AF-A0A939Q428-F1
#
_cell.length_a   1.000
_cell.length_b   1.000
_cell.length_c   1.000
_cell.angle_alpha   90.00
_cell.angle_beta   90.00
_cell.angle_gamma   90.00
#
_symmetry.space_group_name_H-M   'P 1'
#
loop_
_entity.id
_entity.type
_entity.pdbx_description
1 polymer ?
#
loop_
_entity_poly.entity_id
_entity_poly.type
_entity_poly.pdbx_seq_one_letter_code
_entity_poly.pdbx_strand_id
1 'polypeptide(L)'
;MAMMRIRDNVEASKPAPGTVVATLTDEEAQEFREISIMYEAARLSHITLTLAKELAEKKANWWETICIKYGLPHTWPLSADYVEKVVYIGE
;
A
#
# COMPACT_ATOMS: atom_id res chain seq x y z
N MET A 1 8.71 19.55 -9.47
CA MET A 1 7.52 18.71 -9.21
C MET A 1 6.73 19.39 -8.12
N ALA A 2 5.52 19.87 -8.42
CA ALA A 2 4.69 20.58 -7.46
C ALA A 2 4.15 19.57 -6.44
N MET A 3 4.49 19.78 -5.16
CA MET A 3 3.88 19.05 -4.05
C MET A 3 2.39 19.36 -4.04
N MET A 4 1.58 18.37 -4.40
CA MET A 4 0.13 18.45 -4.40
C MET A 4 -0.33 18.70 -2.95
N ARG A 5 -1.10 19.76 -2.72
CA ARG A 5 -1.52 20.12 -1.36
C ARG A 5 -2.52 19.07 -0.89
N ILE A 6 -2.51 18.73 0.40
CA ILE A 6 -3.42 17.76 1.04
C ILE A 6 -4.90 17.98 0.65
N ARG A 7 -5.27 19.24 0.38
CA ARG A 7 -6.62 19.64 -0.02
C ARG A 7 -7.01 19.24 -1.46
N ASP A 8 -6.04 19.19 -2.38
CA ASP A 8 -6.27 18.76 -3.78
C ASP A 8 -6.49 17.24 -3.88
N ASN A 9 -6.12 16.49 -2.84
CA ASN A 9 -6.17 15.04 -2.82
C ASN A 9 -7.58 14.46 -2.55
N VAL A 10 -8.43 15.22 -1.84
CA VAL A 10 -9.80 14.78 -1.50
C VAL A 10 -10.74 14.96 -2.70
N GLU A 11 -10.47 15.93 -3.56
CA GLU A 11 -11.25 16.23 -4.77
C GLU A 11 -10.65 15.64 -6.06
N ALA A 12 -9.49 14.98 -5.96
CA ALA A 12 -8.82 14.36 -7.11
C ALA A 12 -9.71 13.25 -7.68
N SER A 13 -10.03 13.39 -8.97
CA SER A 13 -10.79 12.36 -9.70
C SER A 13 -10.02 11.04 -9.64
N LYS A 14 -10.68 9.98 -9.17
CA LYS A 14 -10.11 8.62 -9.12
C LYS A 14 -9.62 8.25 -10.53
N PRO A 15 -8.32 7.93 -10.72
CA PRO A 15 -7.82 7.47 -12.01
C PRO A 15 -8.48 6.13 -12.41
N ALA A 16 -8.39 5.78 -13.69
CA ALA A 16 -8.91 4.50 -14.16
C ALA A 16 -8.23 3.31 -13.43
N PRO A 17 -8.95 2.20 -13.18
CA PRO A 17 -8.32 0.97 -12.70
C PRO A 17 -7.12 0.56 -13.57
N GLY A 18 -6.08 0.04 -12.93
CA GLY A 18 -4.80 -0.30 -13.57
C GLY A 18 -3.84 0.88 -13.76
N THR A 19 -4.25 2.12 -13.45
CA THR A 19 -3.35 3.28 -13.54
C THR A 19 -2.27 3.20 -12.45
N VAL A 20 -1.00 3.24 -12.85
CA VAL A 20 0.14 3.39 -11.92
C VAL A 20 0.18 4.80 -11.38
N VAL A 21 0.16 4.92 -10.05
CA VAL A 21 0.12 6.21 -9.33
C VAL A 21 1.39 6.50 -8.54
N ALA A 22 2.22 5.48 -8.27
CA ALA A 22 3.54 5.66 -7.69
C ALA A 22 4.50 4.52 -8.07
N THR A 23 5.81 4.82 -8.02
CA THR A 23 6.89 3.83 -8.13
C THR A 23 7.57 3.72 -6.77
N LEU A 24 7.63 2.51 -6.24
CA LEU A 24 8.25 2.16 -4.97
C LEU A 24 9.78 2.09 -5.11
N THR A 25 10.49 2.39 -4.03
CA THR A 25 11.92 2.05 -3.95
C THR A 25 12.12 0.55 -3.70
N ASP A 26 13.36 0.09 -3.86
CA ASP A 26 13.72 -1.31 -3.60
C ASP A 26 13.40 -1.72 -2.16
N GLU A 27 13.67 -0.82 -1.21
CA GLU A 27 13.40 -1.05 0.20
C GLU A 27 11.88 -1.16 0.48
N GLU A 28 11.08 -0.26 -0.07
CA GLU A 28 9.62 -0.25 0.14
C GLU A 28 8.96 -1.49 -0.46
N ALA A 29 9.42 -1.91 -1.64
CA ALA A 29 8.96 -3.13 -2.28
C ALA A 29 9.36 -4.37 -1.48
N GLN A 30 10.57 -4.40 -0.92
CA GLN A 30 11.02 -5.48 -0.06
C GLN A 30 10.18 -5.56 1.23
N GLU A 31 9.93 -4.44 1.90
CA GLU A 31 9.08 -4.38 3.08
C GLU A 31 7.66 -4.91 2.79
N PHE A 32 7.07 -4.49 1.67
CA PHE A 32 5.74 -4.98 1.27
C PHE A 32 5.73 -6.48 0.96
N ARG A 33 6.79 -6.98 0.32
CA ARG A 33 6.97 -8.41 0.06
C ARG A 33 7.01 -9.21 1.36
N GLU A 34 7.79 -8.77 2.34
CA GLU A 34 7.90 -9.46 3.64
C GLU A 34 6.55 -9.50 4.37
N ILE A 35 5.83 -8.37 4.40
CA ILE A 35 4.48 -8.29 4.98
C ILE A 35 3.53 -9.25 4.26
N SER A 36 3.55 -9.28 2.92
CA SER A 36 2.67 -10.11 2.11
C SER A 36 2.92 -11.61 2.31
N ILE A 37 4.19 -12.02 2.33
CA ILE A 37 4.59 -13.41 2.58
C ILE A 37 4.17 -13.84 3.99
N MET A 38 4.44 -13.00 5.00
CA MET A 38 4.05 -13.30 6.37
C MET A 38 2.54 -13.39 6.52
N TYR A 39 1.78 -12.52 5.85
CA TYR A 39 0.31 -12.57 5.87
C TYR A 39 -0.25 -13.84 5.22
N GLU A 40 0.30 -14.28 4.08
CA GLU A 40 -0.11 -15.54 3.44
C GLU A 40 0.30 -16.77 4.25
N ALA A 41 1.53 -16.81 4.76
CA ALA A 41 1.97 -17.85 5.68
C ALA A 41 1.06 -17.90 6.93
N ALA A 42 0.64 -16.73 7.39
CA ALA A 42 -0.25 -16.57 8.52
C ALA A 42 -1.70 -17.00 8.27
N ARG A 43 -2.15 -16.94 7.02
CA ARG A 43 -3.45 -17.45 6.62
C ARG A 43 -3.46 -18.98 6.53
N LEU A 44 -2.34 -19.58 6.12
CA LEU A 44 -2.18 -21.03 5.94
C LEU A 44 -1.94 -21.78 7.26
N SER A 45 -1.24 -21.16 8.20
CA SER A 45 -1.10 -21.66 9.55
C SER A 45 -2.25 -21.10 10.40
N HIS A 46 -2.98 -21.91 11.16
CA HIS A 46 -4.05 -21.40 12.02
C HIS A 46 -3.48 -20.62 13.21
N ILE A 47 -2.92 -19.43 12.97
CA ILE A 47 -2.22 -18.68 14.01
C ILE A 47 -3.20 -18.05 15.00
N THR A 48 -2.67 -17.75 16.17
CA THR A 48 -3.28 -16.92 17.20
C THR A 48 -3.69 -15.54 16.66
N LEU A 49 -4.82 -15.03 17.17
CA LEU A 49 -5.35 -13.69 16.89
C LEU A 49 -4.31 -12.57 17.06
N THR A 50 -3.33 -12.74 17.96
CA THR A 50 -2.29 -11.77 18.24
C THR A 50 -1.37 -11.52 17.05
N LEU A 51 -0.87 -12.58 16.39
CA LEU A 51 0.04 -12.41 15.25
C LEU A 51 -0.70 -11.83 14.03
N ALA A 52 -1.96 -12.23 13.84
CA ALA A 52 -2.81 -11.66 12.80
C ALA A 52 -3.00 -10.15 13.00
N LYS A 53 -3.19 -9.71 14.25
CA LYS A 53 -3.31 -8.28 14.59
C LYS A 53 -2.01 -7.52 14.31
N GLU A 54 -0.86 -8.05 14.74
CA GLU A 54 0.45 -7.41 14.50
C GLU A 54 0.76 -7.27 13.00
N LEU A 55 0.42 -8.28 12.19
CA LEU A 55 0.61 -8.22 10.75
C LEU A 55 -0.35 -7.21 10.08
N ALA A 56 -1.59 -7.13 10.56
CA ALA A 56 -2.54 -6.13 10.08
C ALA A 56 -2.06 -4.70 10.40
N GLU A 57 -1.54 -4.47 11.62
CA GLU A 57 -0.97 -3.18 12.03
C GLU A 57 0.27 -2.82 11.20
N LYS A 58 1.20 -3.76 10.98
CA LYS A 58 2.36 -3.53 10.11
C LYS A 58 1.95 -3.16 8.68
N LYS A 59 0.97 -3.87 8.12
CA LYS A 59 0.44 -3.58 6.78
C LYS A 59 -0.22 -2.20 6.71
N ALA A 60 -0.99 -1.82 7.73
CA ALA A 60 -1.63 -0.51 7.81
C ALA A 60 -0.59 0.62 7.89
N ASN A 61 0.42 0.48 8.74
CA ASN A 61 1.50 1.46 8.89
C ASN A 61 2.30 1.64 7.58
N TRP A 62 2.55 0.55 6.85
CA TRP A 62 3.20 0.61 5.55
C TRP A 62 2.36 1.43 4.55
N TRP A 63 1.06 1.13 4.44
CA TRP A 63 0.16 1.88 3.56
C TRP A 63 0.05 3.36 3.94
N GLU A 64 -0.01 3.66 5.23
CA GLU A 64 -0.04 5.04 5.70
C GLU A 64 1.22 5.81 5.27
N THR A 65 2.38 5.18 5.44
CA THR A 65 3.67 5.75 5.03
C THR A 65 3.73 6.02 3.53
N ILE A 66 3.31 5.04 2.70
CA ILE A 66 3.29 5.17 1.24
C ILE A 66 2.32 6.26 0.79
N CYS A 67 1.10 6.27 1.32
CA CYS A 67 0.12 7.29 0.97
C CYS A 67 0.59 8.71 1.34
N ILE A 68 1.22 8.90 2.50
CA ILE A 68 1.77 10.19 2.89
C ILE A 68 2.94 10.58 1.98
N LYS A 69 3.89 9.65 1.75
CA LYS A 69 5.11 9.91 0.97
C LYS A 69 4.80 10.31 -0.48
N TYR A 70 3.86 9.61 -1.11
CA TYR A 70 3.48 9.84 -2.50
C TYR A 70 2.29 10.79 -2.67
N GLY A 71 1.72 11.27 -1.56
CA GLY A 71 0.52 12.10 -1.60
C GLY A 71 -0.65 11.39 -2.26
N LEU A 72 -0.92 10.14 -1.89
CA LEU A 72 -2.04 9.35 -2.42
C LEU A 72 -3.23 9.38 -1.44
N PRO A 73 -4.48 9.52 -1.93
CA PRO A 73 -5.66 9.42 -1.09
C PRO A 73 -5.87 8.01 -0.55
N HIS A 74 -6.01 7.86 0.77
CA HIS A 74 -6.37 6.57 1.41
C HIS A 74 -7.77 6.06 1.01
N THR A 75 -8.60 6.92 0.40
CA THR A 75 -9.93 6.57 -0.09
C THR A 75 -9.89 5.87 -1.45
N TRP A 76 -8.77 5.91 -2.17
CA TRP A 76 -8.61 5.19 -3.42
C TRP A 76 -8.39 3.71 -3.15
N PRO A 77 -8.90 2.80 -4.02
CA PRO A 77 -8.63 1.37 -3.90
C PRO A 77 -7.21 1.10 -4.41
N LEU A 78 -6.20 1.43 -3.60
CA LEU A 78 -4.80 1.26 -3.95
C LEU A 78 -4.39 -0.20 -3.84
N SER A 79 -3.59 -0.65 -4.80
CA SER A 79 -2.93 -1.94 -4.80
C SER A 79 -1.44 -1.76 -5.09
N ALA A 80 -0.61 -2.65 -4.58
CA ALA A 80 0.84 -2.58 -4.76
C ALA A 80 1.37 -3.89 -5.34
N ASP A 81 2.31 -3.78 -6.26
CA ASP A 81 3.08 -4.89 -6.82
C ASP A 81 4.54 -4.72 -6.40
N TYR A 82 5.06 -5.65 -5.59
CA TYR A 82 6.45 -5.61 -5.13
C TYR A 82 7.45 -6.15 -6.16
N VAL A 83 6.99 -6.86 -7.20
CA VAL A 83 7.85 -7.37 -8.28
C VAL A 83 8.12 -6.24 -9.27
N GLU A 84 7.05 -5.59 -9.73
CA GLU A 84 7.11 -4.45 -10.63
C GLU A 84 7.43 -3.13 -9.88
N LYS A 85 7.38 -3.14 -8.55
CA LYS A 85 7.69 -2.01 -7.65
C LYS A 85 6.79 -0.81 -7.92
N VAL A 86 5.51 -1.05 -8.10
CA VAL A 86 4.53 0.00 -8.43
C VAL A 86 3.31 -0.05 -7.52
N VAL A 87 2.72 1.11 -7.28
CA VAL A 87 1.38 1.27 -6.71
C VAL A 87 0.43 1.68 -7.81
N TYR A 88 -0.71 1.03 -7.90
CA TYR A 88 -1.72 1.25 -8.93
C TYR A 88 -3.14 1.29 -8.33
N ILE A 89 -4.08 1.82 -9.11
CA ILE A 89 -5.50 1.77 -8.77
C ILE A 89 -6.00 0.34 -9.02
N GLY A 90 -6.36 -0.38 -7.97
CA GLY A 90 -7.03 -1.68 -8.03
C GLY A 90 -8.48 -1.56 -8.54
N GLU A 91 -9.06 -2.73 -8.83
CA GLU A 91 -10.46 -2.84 -9.27
C GLU A 91 -11.47 -2.44 -8.17
#